data_AF-A0A949LCU4-F1
#
_entry.id   AF-A0A949LCU4-F1
#
_cell.length_a   1.000
_cell.length_b   1.000
_cell.length_c   1.000
_cell.angle_alpha   90.00
_cell.angle_beta   90.00
_cell.angle_gamma   90.00
#
_symmetry.space_group_name_H-M   'P 1'
#
loop_
_entity.id
_entity.type
_entity.pdbx_description
1 polymer ?
#
loop_
_entity_poly.entity_id
_entity_poly.type
_entity_poly.pdbx_seq_one_letter_code
_entity_poly.pdbx_strand_id
1 'polypeptide(L)'
;MAFHFKRPLALLLVASASWAGCGENKQEMTTLRLEDVPPDLMKIAKEQLPGVAFDTVWKKPSGTFEIRGKARNGKIREVDIRPDGTIEEVE
;
A
#
# COMPACT_ATOMS: atom_id res chain seq x y z
N MET A 1 0.26 -54.09 -46.23
CA MET A 1 1.63 -53.72 -45.80
C MET A 1 1.55 -52.36 -45.14
N ALA A 2 1.67 -52.31 -43.80
CA ALA A 2 1.57 -51.10 -43.01
C ALA A 2 2.93 -50.41 -42.92
N PHE A 3 2.98 -49.12 -43.26
CA PHE A 3 4.13 -48.25 -43.07
C PHE A 3 3.94 -47.38 -41.83
N HIS A 4 5.09 -46.97 -41.29
CA HIS A 4 5.35 -45.85 -40.38
C HIS A 4 5.21 -46.09 -38.87
N PHE A 5 6.31 -46.19 -38.11
CA PHE A 5 7.39 -45.22 -37.81
C PHE A 5 7.10 -44.44 -36.51
N LYS A 6 7.69 -44.98 -35.43
CA LYS A 6 8.31 -44.31 -34.28
C LYS A 6 7.65 -43.03 -33.74
N ARG A 7 7.12 -43.12 -32.51
CA ARG A 7 7.03 -42.00 -31.56
C ARG A 7 7.54 -42.44 -30.19
N PRO A 8 8.83 -42.21 -29.85
CA PRO A 8 9.25 -42.21 -28.46
C PRO A 8 8.77 -40.89 -27.85
N LEU A 9 7.58 -40.89 -27.24
CA LEU A 9 7.09 -39.76 -26.47
C LEU A 9 7.78 -39.75 -25.10
N ALA A 10 9.06 -39.36 -25.12
CA ALA A 10 9.72 -38.80 -23.96
C ALA A 10 9.32 -37.32 -23.91
N LEU A 11 8.45 -36.93 -22.96
CA LEU A 11 8.28 -35.52 -22.65
C LEU A 11 7.88 -35.34 -21.17
N LEU A 12 8.90 -34.91 -20.41
CA LEU A 12 8.85 -33.90 -19.35
C LEU A 12 7.89 -34.12 -18.18
N LEU A 13 8.42 -34.79 -17.15
CA LEU A 13 8.10 -34.56 -15.75
C LEU A 13 9.18 -33.65 -15.13
N VAL A 14 8.80 -32.89 -14.11
CA VAL A 14 9.62 -32.02 -13.21
C VAL A 14 9.79 -30.57 -13.70
N ALA A 15 9.63 -29.51 -12.90
CA ALA A 15 8.88 -29.22 -11.69
C ALA A 15 9.03 -27.70 -11.46
N SER A 16 7.94 -27.06 -11.07
CA SER A 16 7.86 -26.07 -9.99
C SER A 16 8.80 -24.86 -9.99
N ALA A 17 8.26 -23.74 -10.48
CA ALA A 17 8.11 -22.49 -9.75
C ALA A 17 9.12 -22.22 -8.62
N SER A 18 10.11 -21.38 -8.89
CA SER A 18 10.75 -20.55 -7.87
C SER A 18 10.54 -19.08 -8.26
N TRP A 19 9.29 -18.63 -8.14
CA TRP A 19 9.06 -17.21 -7.89
C TRP A 19 9.68 -16.93 -6.52
N ALA A 20 10.90 -16.40 -6.52
CA ALA A 20 11.40 -15.63 -5.40
C ALA A 20 10.47 -14.41 -5.28
N GLY A 21 9.38 -14.58 -4.52
CA GLY A 21 8.58 -13.48 -4.06
C GLY A 21 9.50 -12.60 -3.22
N CYS A 22 9.81 -11.41 -3.75
CA CYS A 22 10.34 -10.32 -2.94
C CYS A 22 9.42 -10.16 -1.74
N GLY A 23 9.90 -10.55 -0.56
CA GLY A 23 9.29 -10.21 0.70
C GLY A 23 9.36 -8.71 0.85
N GLU A 24 8.32 -8.02 0.41
CA GLU A 24 8.07 -6.63 0.80
C GLU A 24 7.95 -6.64 2.32
N ASN A 25 9.01 -6.16 2.98
CA ASN A 25 9.05 -5.99 4.42
C ASN A 25 8.08 -4.83 4.73
N LYS A 26 6.79 -5.14 4.79
CA LYS A 26 5.76 -4.18 5.18
C LYS A 26 6.06 -3.81 6.62
N GLN A 27 6.70 -2.65 6.80
CA GLN A 27 6.82 -2.03 8.11
C GLN A 27 5.44 -2.01 8.73
N GLU A 28 5.31 -2.63 9.90
CA GLU A 28 4.02 -2.83 10.55
C GLU A 28 3.47 -1.47 10.98
N MET A 29 2.59 -0.91 10.16
CA MET A 29 1.89 0.34 10.45
C MET A 29 0.71 0.06 11.37
N THR A 30 0.51 0.91 12.38
CA THR A 30 -0.66 0.80 13.27
C THR A 30 -1.83 1.57 12.67
N THR A 31 -2.91 0.89 12.30
CA THR A 31 -4.15 1.54 11.89
C THR A 31 -4.81 2.23 13.08
N LEU A 32 -5.15 3.51 12.93
CA LEU A 32 -5.87 4.29 13.94
C LEU A 32 -7.25 4.68 13.41
N ARG A 33 -8.18 4.96 14.33
CA ARG A 33 -9.42 5.68 13.95
C ARG A 33 -9.09 7.16 13.81
N LEU A 34 -9.84 7.87 12.97
CA LEU A 34 -9.65 9.32 12.78
C LEU A 34 -9.80 10.12 14.09
N GLU A 35 -10.64 9.64 15.01
CA GLU A 35 -10.85 10.25 16.33
C GLU A 35 -9.67 10.10 17.28
N ASP A 36 -8.78 9.13 17.03
CA ASP A 36 -7.57 8.89 17.83
C ASP A 36 -6.40 9.77 17.35
N VAL A 37 -6.57 10.53 16.25
CA VAL A 37 -5.56 11.45 15.72
C VAL A 37 -5.61 12.78 16.48
N PRO A 38 -4.45 13.34 16.89
CA PRO A 38 -4.42 14.66 17.49
C PRO A 38 -5.12 15.69 16.58
N PRO A 39 -6.02 16.54 17.14
CA PRO A 39 -6.86 17.43 16.35
C PRO A 39 -6.06 18.44 15.53
N ASP A 40 -4.88 18.86 16.02
CA ASP A 40 -3.98 19.75 15.31
C ASP A 40 -3.44 19.11 14.02
N LEU A 41 -3.14 17.81 14.03
CA LEU A 41 -2.67 17.10 12.82
C LEU A 41 -3.81 16.93 11.82
N MET A 42 -5.02 16.62 12.28
CA MET A 42 -6.21 16.58 11.40
C MET A 42 -6.52 17.94 10.79
N LYS A 43 -6.23 19.04 11.49
CA LYS A 43 -6.35 20.39 10.94
C LYS A 43 -5.34 20.62 9.83
N ILE A 44 -4.05 20.31 10.05
CA ILE A 44 -2.99 20.42 9.05
C ILE A 44 -3.35 19.60 7.80
N ALA A 45 -3.83 18.36 7.98
CA ALA A 45 -4.24 17.52 6.85
C ALA A 45 -5.33 18.16 5.99
N LYS A 46 -6.37 18.73 6.62
CA LYS A 46 -7.46 19.43 5.93
C LYS A 46 -7.00 20.70 5.21
N GLU A 47 -6.01 21.39 5.75
CA GLU A 47 -5.40 22.58 5.13
C GLU A 47 -4.57 22.21 3.90
N GLN A 48 -3.80 21.12 3.96
CA GLN A 48 -2.98 20.64 2.84
C GLN A 48 -3.80 19.98 1.73
N LEU A 49 -4.86 19.25 2.10
CA LEU A 49 -5.71 18.51 1.17
C LEU A 49 -7.17 18.97 1.30
N PRO A 50 -7.48 20.21 0.88
CA PRO A 50 -8.83 20.74 0.98
C PRO A 50 -9.80 19.95 0.10
N GLY A 51 -10.95 19.60 0.67
CA GLY A 51 -12.00 18.86 -0.04
C GLY A 51 -11.73 17.35 -0.19
N VAL A 52 -10.71 16.82 0.47
CA VAL A 52 -10.53 15.38 0.66
C VAL A 52 -11.40 14.91 1.83
N ALA A 53 -12.15 13.82 1.61
CA ALA A 53 -12.84 13.11 2.66
C ALA A 53 -11.89 12.06 3.24
N PHE A 54 -11.29 12.37 4.39
CA PHE A 54 -10.40 11.46 5.10
C PHE A 54 -11.17 10.30 5.71
N ASP A 55 -10.62 9.10 5.59
CA ASP A 55 -11.27 7.85 6.04
C ASP A 55 -10.31 6.86 6.68
N THR A 56 -9.00 6.97 6.41
CA THR A 56 -8.00 6.05 6.92
C THR A 56 -6.82 6.81 7.52
N VAL A 57 -6.30 6.30 8.65
CA VAL A 57 -5.10 6.82 9.28
C VAL A 57 -4.20 5.67 9.71
N TRP A 58 -2.92 5.81 9.42
CA TRP A 58 -1.88 4.92 9.93
C TRP A 58 -0.86 5.70 10.75
N LYS A 59 -0.33 5.06 11.79
CA LYS A 59 0.85 5.52 12.51
C LYS A 59 2.04 4.64 12.13
N LYS A 60 3.06 5.27 11.55
CA LYS A 60 4.32 4.61 11.20
C LYS A 60 5.14 4.33 12.46
N PRO A 61 6.10 3.39 12.43
CA PRO A 61 7.00 3.14 13.55
C PRO A 61 7.80 4.38 14.01
N SER A 62 8.03 5.35 13.12
CA SER A 62 8.65 6.65 13.43
C SER A 62 7.78 7.56 14.31
N GLY A 63 6.47 7.26 14.41
CA GLY A 63 5.47 8.13 15.00
C GLY A 63 4.79 9.08 14.01
N THR A 64 5.22 9.14 12.74
CA THR A 64 4.54 9.88 11.67
C THR A 64 3.13 9.34 11.45
N PHE A 65 2.17 10.23 11.24
CA PHE A 65 0.79 9.92 10.90
C PHE A 65 0.59 10.07 9.39
N GLU A 66 0.21 8.98 8.73
CA GLU A 66 -0.24 8.98 7.33
C GLU A 66 -1.76 9.09 7.32
N ILE A 67 -2.28 10.23 6.85
CA ILE A 67 -3.71 10.54 6.84
C ILE A 67 -4.20 10.51 5.39
N ARG A 68 -5.04 9.53 5.07
CA ARG A 68 -5.50 9.24 3.72
C ARG A 68 -6.99 9.47 3.55
N GLY A 69 -7.36 9.93 2.36
CA GLY A 69 -8.75 10.09 1.98
C GLY A 69 -9.00 10.12 0.48
N LYS A 70 -10.25 10.37 0.11
CA LYS A 70 -10.69 10.48 -1.28
C LYS A 70 -11.08 11.91 -1.63
N ALA A 71 -10.46 12.47 -2.66
CA ALA A 71 -10.82 13.75 -3.24
C ALA A 71 -12.15 13.66 -4.02
N ARG A 72 -12.78 14.81 -4.29
CA ARG A 72 -14.04 14.88 -5.06
C ARG A 72 -13.97 14.26 -6.46
N ASN A 73 -12.80 14.28 -7.09
CA ASN A 73 -12.55 13.66 -8.40
C ASN A 73 -12.33 12.14 -8.30
N GLY A 74 -12.43 11.56 -7.10
CA GLY A 74 -12.25 10.15 -6.83
C GLY A 74 -10.81 9.70 -6.64
N LYS A 75 -9.81 10.59 -6.78
CA LYS A 75 -8.41 10.27 -6.51
C LYS A 75 -8.18 10.09 -5.01
N ILE A 76 -7.36 9.11 -4.66
CA ILE A 76 -6.82 8.98 -3.31
C ILE A 76 -5.76 10.05 -3.13
N ARG A 77 -5.77 10.67 -1.95
CA ARG A 77 -4.79 11.65 -1.50
C ARG A 77 -4.38 11.33 -0.09
N GLU A 78 -3.13 11.61 0.24
CA GLU A 78 -2.58 11.35 1.56
C GLU A 78 -1.56 12.41 1.97
N VAL A 79 -1.39 12.54 3.28
CA VAL A 79 -0.45 13.46 3.87
C VAL A 79 0.21 12.81 5.08
N ASP A 80 1.53 12.87 5.10
CA ASP A 80 2.36 12.40 6.19
C ASP A 80 2.74 13.55 7.09
N ILE A 81 2.40 13.45 8.37
CA ILE A 81 2.64 14.49 9.36
C ILE A 81 3.35 13.91 10.57
N ARG A 82 4.51 14.47 10.92
CA ARG A 82 5.23 14.15 12.14
C ARG A 82 4.43 14.55 13.39
N PRO A 83 4.74 13.98 14.56
CA PRO A 83 4.09 14.35 15.82
C PRO A 83 4.19 15.84 16.18
N ASP A 84 5.20 16.55 15.68
CA ASP A 84 5.41 18.00 15.89
C ASP A 84 4.63 18.88 14.90
N GLY A 85 3.89 18.28 13.96
CA GLY A 85 3.15 18.99 12.92
C GLY A 85 3.94 19.24 11.63
N THR A 86 5.21 18.82 11.55
CA THR A 86 5.99 18.94 10.31
C THR A 86 5.42 17.99 9.25
N ILE A 87 5.16 18.51 8.04
CA ILE A 87 4.71 17.71 6.90
C ILE A 87 5.93 17.04 6.27
N GLU A 88 5.90 15.72 6.13
CA GLU A 88 6.95 14.97 5.42
C GLU A 88 6.60 14.82 3.94
N GLU A 89 5.35 14.49 3.64
CA GLU A 89 4.91 14.18 2.27
C GLU A 89 3.44 14.54 2.05
N VAL A 90 3.09 14.87 0.80
CA VAL A 90 1.71 15.09 0.34
C VAL A 90 1.57 14.45 -1.04
N GLU A 91 0.73 13.42 -1.15
CA GLU A 91 0.48 12.66 -2.39
C GLU A 91 -0.98 12.74 -2.87
#